data_AF-A0A1C5EI86-F1
#
_entry.id   AF-A0A1C5EI86-F1
#
_cell.length_a   1.000
_cell.length_b   1.000
_cell.length_c   1.000
_cell.angle_alpha   90.00
_cell.angle_beta   90.00
_cell.angle_gamma   90.00
#
_symmetry.space_group_name_H-M   'P 1'
#
loop_
_entity.id
_entity.type
_entity.pdbx_description
1 polymer ?
#
loop_
_entity_poly.entity_id
_entity_poly.type
_entity_poly.pdbx_seq_one_letter_code
_entity_poly.pdbx_strand_id
1 'polypeptide(L)'
;MDQRMSDRNAGVTTEFERDVVKLLLEAMRAVDKQEREDVGTESVLYALVSGDWAAGSAIAPGMRAAGSLGGSIGCRGTSVWVSDDAGDGVPGNPDDEREIDAFWRVVRQEEAKRLRWKNRKKKEEEKKSLELPPMTGALRTCLRNAMGAAREEGTISVRVRHVARALVELPDTRAREAMVVKKLDVSAVPRALDALRESDEAPEPTAVLVLRKAGTFGKSGNPLTRKITAWIFGGGAGFGSAVVGVVHSEAQRKAVRRGASEVEPVDVLLSILALERSLTVAGRELPEKLTAANRGAELLRRHGVRQDAVTRVLLPTTGVAEGEPPEVGDTGDSGRRLLHVTELTASAQGSSTVGTTHLLAALLDEKGTDAESAAEIERVLTECGADVAGLRAEPELRVPGGAAQAS
;
A
#
# COMPACT_ATOMS: atom_id res chain seq x y z
N MET A 1 -22.04 -11.66 11.44
CA MET A 1 -21.35 -10.40 11.08
C MET A 1 -21.66 -9.40 12.18
N ASP A 2 -20.63 -8.92 12.88
CA ASP A 2 -20.78 -8.08 14.08
C ASP A 2 -21.02 -6.62 13.65
N GLN A 3 -22.09 -5.98 14.13
CA GLN A 3 -22.47 -4.60 13.74
C GLN A 3 -21.32 -3.60 13.95
N ARG A 4 -20.46 -3.84 14.95
CA ARG A 4 -19.25 -3.04 15.22
C ARG A 4 -18.20 -3.10 14.10
N MET A 5 -18.09 -4.22 13.38
CA MET A 5 -17.18 -4.32 12.22
C MET A 5 -17.75 -3.61 10.99
N SER A 6 -19.08 -3.59 10.84
CA SER A 6 -19.76 -2.87 9.74
C SER A 6 -19.54 -1.35 9.83
N ASP A 7 -19.63 -0.78 11.03
CA ASP A 7 -19.36 0.66 11.25
C ASP A 7 -17.86 0.99 11.15
N ARG A 8 -16.97 0.09 11.58
CA ARG A 8 -15.50 0.26 11.43
C ARG A 8 -15.03 0.24 9.98
N ASN A 9 -15.69 -0.52 9.11
CA ASN A 9 -15.33 -0.63 7.70
C ASN A 9 -16.01 0.42 6.81
N ALA A 10 -16.95 1.20 7.35
CA ALA A 10 -17.60 2.24 6.61
C ALA A 10 -16.55 3.28 6.17
N GLY A 11 -16.49 3.59 4.86
CA GLY A 11 -15.60 4.62 4.30
C GLY A 11 -14.11 4.26 4.33
N VAL A 12 -13.83 2.96 4.25
CA VAL A 12 -12.48 2.40 4.09
C VAL A 12 -12.32 1.90 2.66
N THR A 13 -11.14 2.12 2.08
CA THR A 13 -10.80 1.69 0.72
C THR A 13 -10.48 0.20 0.66
N THR A 14 -11.00 -0.47 -0.38
CA THR A 14 -10.51 -1.79 -0.79
C THR A 14 -9.15 -1.60 -1.48
N GLU A 15 -8.06 -2.03 -0.86
CA GLU A 15 -6.68 -1.82 -1.37
C GLU A 15 -5.95 -3.14 -1.60
N PHE A 16 -4.97 -3.13 -2.51
CA PHE A 16 -4.06 -4.25 -2.71
C PHE A 16 -3.06 -4.38 -1.57
N GLU A 17 -2.99 -5.58 -1.00
CA GLU A 17 -2.08 -5.88 0.10
C GLU A 17 -0.65 -6.21 -0.38
N ARG A 18 0.28 -6.23 0.58
CA ARG A 18 1.72 -6.41 0.32
C ARG A 18 2.06 -7.70 -0.42
N ASP A 19 1.31 -8.77 -0.20
CA ASP A 19 1.49 -10.04 -0.92
C ASP A 19 1.27 -9.87 -2.42
N VAL A 20 0.31 -9.04 -2.84
CA VAL A 20 0.07 -8.75 -4.26
C VAL A 20 1.18 -7.88 -4.85
N VAL A 21 1.70 -6.91 -4.09
CA VAL A 21 2.89 -6.13 -4.51
C VAL A 21 4.07 -7.05 -4.79
N LYS A 22 4.35 -8.00 -3.87
CA LYS A 22 5.43 -8.97 -4.05
C LYS A 22 5.23 -9.84 -5.29
N LEU A 23 4.00 -10.30 -5.53
CA LEU A 23 3.68 -11.09 -6.70
C LEU A 23 3.97 -10.33 -8.00
N LEU A 24 3.55 -9.06 -8.10
CA LEU A 24 3.83 -8.28 -9.32
C LEU A 24 5.31 -7.90 -9.46
N LEU A 25 6.04 -7.72 -8.37
CA LEU A 25 7.50 -7.57 -8.43
C LEU A 25 8.17 -8.85 -8.95
N GLU A 26 7.69 -10.03 -8.56
CA GLU A 26 8.18 -11.30 -9.11
C GLU A 26 7.84 -11.42 -10.60
N ALA A 27 6.65 -11.01 -11.02
CA ALA A 27 6.25 -10.96 -12.43
C ALA A 27 7.13 -9.99 -13.25
N MET A 28 7.35 -8.76 -12.78
CA MET A 28 8.26 -7.79 -13.44
C MET A 28 9.68 -8.33 -13.60
N ARG A 29 10.20 -9.01 -12.58
CA ARG A 29 11.54 -9.61 -12.63
C ARG A 29 11.61 -10.79 -13.59
N ALA A 30 10.51 -11.51 -13.78
CA ALA A 30 10.43 -12.57 -14.76
C ALA A 30 10.41 -12.00 -16.18
N VAL A 31 9.65 -10.91 -16.39
CA VAL A 31 9.59 -10.17 -17.66
C VAL A 31 10.96 -9.70 -18.12
N ASP A 32 11.74 -9.06 -17.23
CA ASP A 32 13.13 -8.64 -17.49
C ASP A 32 14.03 -9.82 -17.93
N LYS A 33 13.91 -10.97 -17.25
CA LYS A 33 14.67 -12.18 -17.61
C LYS A 33 14.22 -12.85 -18.90
N GLN A 34 12.96 -12.66 -19.28
CA GLN A 34 12.34 -13.25 -20.46
C GLN A 34 12.37 -12.30 -21.65
N GLU A 35 13.01 -11.13 -21.51
CA GLU A 35 13.12 -10.08 -22.51
C GLU A 35 11.75 -9.70 -23.10
N ARG A 36 10.74 -9.66 -22.22
CA ARG A 36 9.38 -9.25 -22.57
C ARG A 36 9.21 -7.75 -22.43
N GLU A 37 8.34 -7.20 -23.26
CA GLU A 37 8.07 -5.76 -23.31
C GLU A 37 7.03 -5.32 -22.26
N ASP A 38 6.13 -6.21 -21.85
CA ASP A 38 5.01 -5.90 -20.96
C ASP A 38 4.88 -6.88 -19.77
N VAL A 39 4.14 -6.46 -18.75
CA VAL A 39 3.69 -7.31 -17.65
C VAL A 39 2.25 -7.71 -17.91
N GLY A 40 2.08 -8.85 -18.56
CA GLY A 40 0.79 -9.46 -18.86
C GLY A 40 0.28 -10.49 -17.85
N THR A 41 -0.89 -11.06 -18.15
CA THR A 41 -1.53 -12.10 -17.34
C THR A 41 -0.66 -13.35 -17.20
N GLU A 42 0.05 -13.73 -18.25
CA GLU A 42 0.99 -14.86 -18.28
C GLU A 42 2.20 -14.62 -17.37
N SER A 43 2.63 -13.37 -17.21
CA SER A 43 3.75 -13.02 -16.33
C SER A 43 3.36 -13.18 -14.86
N VAL A 44 2.11 -12.84 -14.51
CA VAL A 44 1.55 -13.11 -13.18
C VAL A 44 1.33 -14.59 -12.95
N LEU A 45 0.80 -15.32 -13.94
CA LEU A 45 0.65 -16.78 -13.85
C LEU A 45 2.00 -17.46 -13.65
N TYR A 46 3.03 -17.05 -14.40
CA TYR A 46 4.39 -17.53 -14.23
C TYR A 46 4.91 -17.32 -12.81
N ALA A 47 4.74 -16.11 -12.25
CA ALA A 47 5.17 -15.78 -10.90
C ALA A 47 4.43 -16.62 -9.85
N LEU A 48 3.12 -16.81 -9.99
CA LEU A 48 2.32 -17.67 -9.11
C LEU A 48 2.84 -19.11 -9.07
N VAL A 49 3.01 -19.74 -10.24
CA VAL A 49 3.33 -21.18 -10.31
C VAL A 49 4.82 -21.50 -10.16
N SER A 50 5.69 -20.52 -10.41
CA SER A 50 7.14 -20.68 -10.24
C SER A 50 7.63 -20.23 -8.86
N GLY A 51 6.86 -19.36 -8.19
CA GLY A 51 7.11 -18.92 -6.83
C GLY A 51 6.54 -19.87 -5.77
N ASP A 52 6.76 -19.53 -4.50
CA ASP A 52 6.21 -20.29 -3.36
C ASP A 52 4.87 -19.69 -2.90
N TRP A 53 3.88 -19.74 -3.79
CA TRP A 53 2.55 -19.23 -3.54
C TRP A 53 1.56 -20.40 -3.35
N ALA A 54 0.78 -20.36 -2.27
CA ALA A 54 -0.30 -21.32 -2.05
C ALA A 54 -1.31 -21.29 -3.20
N ALA A 55 -1.65 -20.09 -3.70
CA ALA A 55 -2.51 -19.91 -4.87
C ALA A 55 -1.92 -20.53 -6.14
N GLY A 56 -0.60 -20.44 -6.36
CA GLY A 56 0.07 -21.11 -7.47
C GLY A 56 -0.01 -22.63 -7.39
N SER A 57 0.13 -23.17 -6.18
CA SER A 57 -0.02 -24.61 -5.92
C SER A 57 -1.46 -25.10 -6.08
N ALA A 58 -2.45 -24.25 -5.81
CA ALA A 58 -3.86 -24.52 -6.08
C ALA A 58 -4.20 -24.50 -7.58
N ILE A 59 -3.57 -23.61 -8.36
CA ILE A 59 -3.76 -23.55 -9.83
C ILE A 59 -3.11 -24.74 -10.54
N ALA A 60 -1.86 -25.06 -10.18
CA ALA A 60 -1.06 -26.06 -10.89
C ALA A 60 -0.40 -27.04 -9.91
N PRO A 61 -1.19 -27.92 -9.25
CA PRO A 61 -0.68 -28.84 -8.26
C PRO A 61 0.37 -29.79 -8.86
N GLY A 62 1.52 -29.91 -8.21
CA GLY A 62 2.58 -30.85 -8.61
C GLY A 62 3.44 -30.42 -9.81
N MET A 63 3.25 -29.23 -10.39
CA MET A 63 3.96 -28.78 -11.60
C MET A 63 5.25 -27.98 -11.36
N ARG A 64 6.08 -28.36 -10.39
CA ARG A 64 7.33 -27.63 -10.04
C ARG A 64 8.60 -28.06 -10.82
N ALA A 65 8.54 -29.08 -11.68
CA ALA A 65 9.69 -29.61 -12.43
C ALA A 65 9.46 -29.69 -13.96
N ALA A 66 10.50 -30.07 -14.71
CA ALA A 66 10.60 -29.99 -16.19
C ALA A 66 9.32 -30.41 -16.94
N GLY A 67 8.84 -29.54 -17.84
CA GLY A 67 7.51 -29.64 -18.48
C GLY A 67 6.43 -28.76 -17.82
N SER A 68 6.78 -28.07 -16.73
CA SER A 68 5.92 -27.18 -15.93
C SER A 68 5.24 -26.06 -16.74
N LEU A 69 4.10 -25.59 -16.23
CA LEU A 69 3.39 -24.41 -16.74
C LEU A 69 4.32 -23.19 -16.79
N GLY A 70 5.11 -22.96 -15.74
CA GLY A 70 6.11 -21.89 -15.69
C GLY A 70 7.18 -22.00 -16.79
N GLY A 71 7.73 -23.20 -17.01
CA GLY A 71 8.71 -23.43 -18.09
C GLY A 71 8.12 -23.14 -19.48
N SER A 72 6.88 -23.56 -19.72
CA SER A 72 6.20 -23.31 -20.99
C SER A 72 5.91 -21.84 -21.24
N ILE A 73 5.53 -21.09 -20.20
CA ILE A 73 5.35 -19.64 -20.32
C ILE A 73 6.71 -19.00 -20.60
N GLY A 74 7.75 -19.36 -19.85
CA GLY A 74 9.09 -18.80 -20.03
C GLY A 74 9.69 -19.04 -21.42
N CYS A 75 9.48 -20.22 -22.03
CA CYS A 75 9.99 -20.54 -23.36
C CYS A 75 9.26 -19.84 -24.52
N ARG A 76 8.03 -19.38 -24.34
CA ARG A 76 7.22 -18.78 -25.42
C ARG A 76 7.57 -17.31 -25.72
N GLY A 77 8.30 -16.62 -24.84
CA GLY A 77 8.65 -15.21 -25.05
C GLY A 77 7.42 -14.32 -25.28
N THR A 78 7.52 -13.38 -26.23
CA THR A 78 6.47 -12.41 -26.63
C THR A 78 5.71 -12.78 -27.91
N SER A 79 6.23 -13.67 -28.76
CA SER A 79 5.81 -13.79 -30.16
C SER A 79 4.94 -15.00 -30.53
N VAL A 80 4.59 -15.85 -29.55
CA VAL A 80 3.93 -17.15 -29.82
C VAL A 80 2.52 -17.24 -29.22
N TRP A 81 1.97 -16.12 -28.75
CA TRP A 81 0.64 -16.05 -28.14
C TRP A 81 -0.44 -15.79 -29.20
N VAL A 82 -1.59 -16.44 -29.05
CA VAL A 82 -2.79 -16.17 -29.87
C VAL A 82 -3.58 -14.99 -29.28
N SER A 83 -3.59 -14.87 -27.94
CA SER A 83 -4.20 -13.72 -27.25
C SER A 83 -3.27 -12.51 -27.26
N ASP A 84 -3.83 -11.35 -27.60
CA ASP A 84 -3.17 -10.05 -27.53
C ASP A 84 -3.00 -9.53 -26.09
N ASP A 85 -3.64 -10.16 -25.10
CA ASP A 85 -3.68 -9.71 -23.69
C ASP A 85 -4.19 -8.25 -23.52
N ALA A 86 -5.00 -7.77 -24.47
CA ALA A 86 -5.47 -6.38 -24.54
C ALA A 86 -6.48 -6.00 -23.44
N GLY A 87 -7.16 -6.98 -22.83
CA GLY A 87 -8.22 -6.77 -21.83
C GLY A 87 -9.61 -6.67 -22.45
N ASP A 88 -10.60 -6.37 -21.60
CA ASP A 88 -12.02 -6.32 -22.01
C ASP A 88 -12.40 -5.04 -22.76
N GLY A 89 -11.53 -4.04 -22.80
CA GLY A 89 -11.80 -2.72 -23.38
C GLY A 89 -12.85 -1.92 -22.61
N VAL A 90 -13.33 -2.42 -21.47
CA VAL A 90 -14.38 -1.79 -20.67
C VAL A 90 -13.72 -0.82 -19.67
N PRO A 91 -14.11 0.45 -19.65
CA PRO A 91 -13.67 1.37 -18.62
C PRO A 91 -14.20 0.90 -17.27
N GLY A 92 -13.30 0.70 -16.30
CA GLY A 92 -13.68 0.32 -14.95
C GLY A 92 -14.31 1.47 -14.16
N ASN A 93 -14.82 1.14 -12.98
CA ASN A 93 -15.22 2.13 -11.99
C ASN A 93 -14.02 3.07 -11.69
N PRO A 94 -14.19 4.40 -11.76
CA PRO A 94 -13.09 5.35 -11.51
C PRO A 94 -12.32 5.13 -10.20
N ASP A 95 -12.99 4.69 -9.13
CA ASP A 95 -12.32 4.42 -7.85
C ASP A 95 -11.39 3.18 -7.95
N ASP A 96 -11.77 2.19 -8.76
CA ASP A 96 -10.96 0.98 -8.98
C ASP A 96 -9.74 1.32 -9.84
N GLU A 97 -9.95 2.14 -10.86
CA GLU A 97 -8.87 2.60 -11.74
C GLU A 97 -7.84 3.44 -10.96
N ARG A 98 -8.29 4.29 -10.02
CA ARG A 98 -7.39 5.02 -9.10
C ARG A 98 -6.57 4.07 -8.22
N GLU A 99 -7.21 3.05 -7.64
CA GLU A 99 -6.51 2.07 -6.81
C GLU A 99 -5.48 1.29 -7.62
N ILE A 100 -5.85 0.82 -8.82
CA ILE A 100 -4.96 0.07 -9.70
C ILE A 100 -3.77 0.93 -10.11
N ASP A 101 -3.98 2.19 -10.48
CA ASP A 101 -2.88 3.10 -10.84
C ASP A 101 -1.97 3.38 -9.65
N ALA A 102 -2.53 3.68 -8.48
CA ALA A 102 -1.77 3.89 -7.26
C ALA A 102 -0.97 2.66 -6.85
N PHE A 103 -1.57 1.48 -6.93
CA PHE A 103 -0.91 0.20 -6.70
C PHE A 103 0.22 -0.03 -7.70
N TRP A 104 -0.01 0.22 -8.99
CA TRP A 104 1.01 0.05 -10.03
C TRP A 104 2.20 1.01 -9.85
N ARG A 105 1.96 2.26 -9.44
CA ARG A 105 3.04 3.20 -9.05
C ARG A 105 3.91 2.65 -7.94
N VAL A 106 3.32 2.00 -6.93
CA VAL A 106 4.08 1.37 -5.82
C VAL A 106 4.96 0.24 -6.33
N VAL A 107 4.41 -0.65 -7.17
CA VAL A 107 5.18 -1.76 -7.76
C VAL A 107 6.36 -1.23 -8.60
N ARG A 108 6.10 -0.27 -9.49
CA ARG A 108 7.15 0.35 -10.31
C ARG A 108 8.22 1.04 -9.46
N GLN A 109 7.83 1.74 -8.39
CA GLN A 109 8.78 2.41 -7.51
C GLN A 109 9.65 1.43 -6.72
N GLU A 110 9.11 0.31 -6.25
CA GLU A 110 9.90 -0.71 -5.56
C GLU A 110 10.91 -1.38 -6.49
N GLU A 111 10.53 -1.66 -7.74
CA GLU A 111 11.46 -2.22 -8.73
C GLU A 111 12.52 -1.20 -9.16
N ALA A 112 12.14 0.07 -9.38
CA ALA A 112 13.09 1.15 -9.66
C ALA A 112 14.13 1.29 -8.53
N LYS A 113 13.70 1.36 -7.27
CA LYS A 113 14.60 1.41 -6.10
C LYS A 113 15.60 0.25 -6.09
N ARG A 114 15.13 -0.97 -6.39
CA ARG A 114 15.99 -2.17 -6.48
C ARG A 114 17.04 -2.02 -7.58
N LEU A 115 16.64 -1.59 -8.77
CA LEU A 115 17.54 -1.44 -9.91
C LEU A 115 18.56 -0.33 -9.69
N ARG A 116 18.16 0.81 -9.11
CA ARG A 116 19.08 1.87 -8.68
C ARG A 116 20.11 1.36 -7.69
N TRP A 117 19.68 0.62 -6.67
CA TRP A 117 20.59 0.02 -5.70
C TRP A 117 21.60 -0.93 -6.35
N LYS A 118 21.17 -1.76 -7.29
CA LYS A 118 22.06 -2.65 -8.07
C LYS A 118 23.04 -1.87 -8.95
N ASN A 119 22.59 -0.78 -9.56
CA ASN A 119 23.39 0.03 -10.46
C ASN A 119 24.29 1.05 -9.74
N ARG A 120 24.15 1.23 -8.42
CA ARG A 120 24.92 2.20 -7.61
C ARG A 120 26.45 2.08 -7.76
N LYS A 121 26.97 0.90 -8.12
CA LYS A 121 28.41 0.63 -8.28
C LYS A 121 28.90 0.66 -9.74
N LYS A 122 28.00 0.84 -10.71
CA LYS A 122 28.35 0.88 -12.14
C LYS A 122 28.81 2.28 -12.56
N LYS A 123 29.70 2.35 -13.55
CA LYS A 123 30.13 3.63 -14.15
C LYS A 123 28.95 4.31 -14.85
N GLU A 124 28.97 5.63 -14.96
CA GLU A 124 27.88 6.39 -15.59
C GLU A 124 27.61 5.97 -17.03
N GLU A 125 28.64 5.59 -17.78
CA GLU A 125 28.54 5.05 -19.14
C GLU A 125 27.81 3.69 -19.22
N GLU A 126 27.68 2.97 -18.11
CA GLU A 126 26.98 1.68 -17.99
C GLU A 126 25.58 1.79 -17.34
N LYS A 127 25.18 3.00 -16.91
CA LYS A 127 23.85 3.25 -16.35
C LYS A 127 22.84 3.28 -17.51
N LYS A 128 22.24 2.12 -17.81
CA LYS A 128 21.05 2.05 -18.68
C LYS A 128 19.90 2.86 -18.06
N SER A 129 19.12 3.51 -18.92
CA SER A 129 17.80 4.07 -18.57
C SER A 129 16.99 3.00 -17.83
N LEU A 130 16.28 3.41 -16.77
CA LEU A 130 15.39 2.52 -16.04
C LEU A 130 14.07 2.39 -16.79
N GLU A 131 14.09 1.59 -17.84
CA GLU A 131 12.89 1.19 -18.58
C GLU A 131 12.19 0.08 -17.81
N LEU A 132 11.00 0.39 -17.30
CA LEU A 132 10.15 -0.58 -16.62
C LEU A 132 8.98 -0.94 -17.54
N PRO A 133 8.69 -2.24 -17.73
CA PRO A 133 7.63 -2.70 -18.62
C PRO A 133 6.25 -2.17 -18.16
N PRO A 134 5.39 -1.71 -19.09
CA PRO A 134 4.01 -1.35 -18.78
C PRO A 134 3.16 -2.57 -18.41
N MET A 135 1.97 -2.32 -17.88
CA MET A 135 0.96 -3.33 -17.59
C MET A 135 0.04 -3.52 -18.79
N THR A 136 -0.29 -4.77 -19.15
CA THR A 136 -1.27 -5.04 -20.22
C THR A 136 -2.70 -4.72 -19.77
N GLY A 137 -3.61 -4.50 -20.72
CA GLY A 137 -5.01 -4.26 -20.41
C GLY A 137 -5.73 -5.47 -19.81
N ALA A 138 -5.32 -6.70 -20.14
CA ALA A 138 -5.87 -7.90 -19.50
C ALA A 138 -5.40 -8.05 -18.05
N LEU A 139 -4.14 -7.71 -17.73
CA LEU A 139 -3.72 -7.64 -16.34
C LEU A 139 -4.49 -6.57 -15.57
N ARG A 140 -4.73 -5.40 -16.18
CA ARG A 140 -5.58 -4.35 -15.59
C ARG A 140 -7.00 -4.85 -15.30
N THR A 141 -7.60 -5.56 -16.25
CA THR A 141 -8.93 -6.19 -16.10
C THR A 141 -8.93 -7.24 -14.98
N CYS A 142 -7.88 -8.06 -14.90
CA CYS A 142 -7.69 -9.04 -13.84
C CYS A 142 -7.62 -8.39 -12.45
N LEU A 143 -6.89 -7.28 -12.30
CA LEU A 143 -6.79 -6.55 -11.04
C LEU A 143 -8.13 -5.94 -10.62
N ARG A 144 -8.90 -5.40 -11.59
CA ARG A 144 -10.27 -4.91 -11.36
C ARG A 144 -11.21 -6.02 -10.87
N ASN A 145 -11.19 -7.18 -11.52
CA ASN A 145 -12.00 -8.33 -11.10
C ASN A 145 -11.58 -8.86 -9.73
N ALA A 146 -10.29 -8.82 -9.40
CA ALA A 146 -9.80 -9.18 -8.07
C ALA A 146 -10.31 -8.23 -6.97
N MET A 147 -10.44 -6.93 -7.26
CA MET A 147 -11.08 -5.97 -6.36
C MET A 147 -12.58 -6.25 -6.18
N GLY A 148 -13.28 -6.56 -7.29
CA GLY A 148 -14.68 -6.99 -7.25
C GLY A 148 -14.89 -8.20 -6.35
N ALA A 149 -14.09 -9.25 -6.55
CA ALA A 149 -14.12 -10.47 -5.73
C ALA A 149 -13.88 -10.18 -4.24
N ALA A 150 -12.90 -9.32 -3.91
CA ALA A 150 -12.65 -8.93 -2.52
C ALA A 150 -13.88 -8.24 -1.89
N ARG A 151 -14.59 -7.38 -2.63
CA ARG A 151 -15.81 -6.71 -2.15
C ARG A 151 -16.99 -7.65 -2.00
N GLU A 152 -17.20 -8.56 -2.95
CA GLU A 152 -18.23 -9.59 -2.88
C GLU A 152 -18.05 -10.49 -1.65
N GLU A 153 -16.80 -10.74 -1.27
CA GLU A 153 -16.46 -11.45 -0.03
C GLU A 153 -16.56 -10.59 1.24
N GLY A 154 -16.82 -9.29 1.11
CA GLY A 154 -16.92 -8.35 2.23
C GLY A 154 -15.58 -7.98 2.88
N THR A 155 -14.47 -8.14 2.15
CA THR A 155 -13.12 -7.76 2.62
C THR A 155 -12.63 -6.47 1.97
N ILE A 156 -11.93 -5.65 2.75
CA ILE A 156 -11.26 -4.43 2.30
C ILE A 156 -9.84 -4.69 1.78
N SER A 157 -9.39 -5.95 1.75
CA SER A 157 -8.03 -6.33 1.38
C SER A 157 -8.03 -7.26 0.17
N VAL A 158 -7.44 -6.80 -0.93
CA VAL A 158 -7.18 -7.65 -2.11
C VAL A 158 -5.89 -8.43 -1.88
N ARG A 159 -5.94 -9.72 -2.21
CA ARG A 159 -4.93 -10.72 -1.84
C ARG A 159 -4.54 -11.53 -3.06
N VAL A 160 -3.41 -12.22 -2.97
CA VAL A 160 -2.92 -13.08 -4.06
C VAL A 160 -3.98 -14.09 -4.50
N ARG A 161 -4.79 -14.64 -3.59
CA ARG A 161 -5.89 -15.55 -3.97
C ARG A 161 -6.97 -14.89 -4.83
N HIS A 162 -7.29 -13.61 -4.59
CA HIS A 162 -8.27 -12.87 -5.39
C HIS A 162 -7.71 -12.61 -6.79
N VAL A 163 -6.43 -12.25 -6.90
CA VAL A 163 -5.74 -12.09 -8.18
C VAL A 163 -5.66 -13.42 -8.93
N ALA A 164 -5.32 -14.51 -8.25
CA ALA A 164 -5.29 -15.85 -8.83
C ALA A 164 -6.66 -16.29 -9.34
N ARG A 165 -7.74 -16.04 -8.57
CA ARG A 165 -9.12 -16.33 -8.98
C ARG A 165 -9.48 -15.56 -10.25
N ALA A 166 -9.31 -14.24 -10.22
CA ALA A 166 -9.59 -13.37 -11.36
C ALA A 166 -8.80 -13.77 -12.61
N LEU A 167 -7.53 -14.13 -12.46
CA LEU A 167 -6.64 -14.56 -13.54
C LEU A 167 -7.13 -15.85 -14.22
N VAL A 168 -7.66 -16.78 -13.43
CA VAL A 168 -8.17 -18.09 -13.87
C VAL A 168 -9.51 -17.94 -14.59
N GLU A 169 -10.37 -17.07 -14.08
CA GLU A 169 -11.71 -16.83 -14.59
C GLU A 169 -11.75 -15.93 -15.83
N LEU A 170 -10.73 -15.07 -16.03
CA LEU A 170 -10.67 -14.13 -17.15
C LEU A 170 -10.47 -14.88 -18.50
N PRO A 171 -11.45 -14.84 -19.42
CA PRO A 171 -11.34 -15.47 -20.74
C PRO A 171 -10.37 -14.71 -21.65
N ASP A 172 -9.95 -15.35 -22.74
CA ASP A 172 -9.22 -14.72 -23.85
C ASP A 172 -7.90 -14.02 -23.45
N THR A 173 -7.22 -14.54 -22.41
CA THR A 173 -5.92 -14.05 -21.93
C THR A 173 -4.77 -15.00 -22.27
N ARG A 174 -3.53 -14.49 -22.25
CA ARG A 174 -2.33 -15.33 -22.41
C ARG A 174 -2.19 -16.33 -21.25
N ALA A 175 -2.56 -15.95 -20.03
CA ALA A 175 -2.65 -16.89 -18.90
C ALA A 175 -3.62 -18.04 -19.20
N ARG A 176 -4.84 -17.73 -19.69
CA ARG A 176 -5.84 -18.74 -20.03
C ARG A 176 -5.35 -19.67 -21.13
N GLU A 177 -4.72 -19.12 -22.17
CA GLU A 177 -4.10 -19.91 -23.24
C GLU A 177 -3.06 -20.89 -22.67
N ALA A 178 -2.17 -20.43 -21.79
CA ALA A 178 -1.16 -21.27 -21.17
C ALA A 178 -1.76 -22.42 -20.34
N MET A 179 -2.81 -22.14 -19.57
CA MET A 179 -3.52 -23.15 -18.76
C MET A 179 -4.19 -24.21 -19.65
N VAL A 180 -4.83 -23.78 -20.75
CA VAL A 180 -5.47 -24.68 -21.72
C VAL A 180 -4.45 -25.57 -22.42
N VAL A 181 -3.34 -24.99 -22.89
CA VAL A 181 -2.24 -25.74 -23.52
C VAL A 181 -1.66 -26.80 -22.58
N LYS A 182 -1.59 -26.48 -21.28
CA LYS A 182 -1.13 -27.41 -20.24
C LYS A 182 -2.21 -28.35 -19.70
N LYS A 183 -3.42 -28.32 -20.27
CA LYS A 183 -4.54 -29.19 -19.92
C LYS A 183 -4.87 -29.14 -18.42
N LEU A 184 -4.78 -27.95 -17.83
CA LEU A 184 -5.16 -27.76 -16.43
C LEU A 184 -6.68 -27.84 -16.29
N ASP A 185 -7.14 -28.46 -15.20
CA ASP A 185 -8.55 -28.44 -14.82
C ASP A 185 -8.88 -27.08 -14.18
N VAL A 186 -9.09 -26.09 -15.05
CA VAL A 186 -9.40 -24.71 -14.66
C VAL A 186 -10.73 -24.64 -13.89
N SER A 187 -11.61 -25.64 -14.04
CA SER A 187 -12.91 -25.68 -13.35
C SER A 187 -12.79 -26.07 -11.86
N ALA A 188 -11.74 -26.79 -11.48
CA ALA A 188 -11.47 -27.16 -10.10
C ALA A 188 -10.78 -26.06 -9.29
N VAL A 189 -10.09 -25.13 -9.96
CA VAL A 189 -9.26 -24.11 -9.33
C VAL A 189 -10.03 -23.18 -8.39
N PRO A 190 -11.23 -22.66 -8.72
CA PRO A 190 -11.98 -21.79 -7.80
C PRO A 190 -12.23 -22.43 -6.43
N ARG A 191 -12.61 -23.72 -6.41
CA ARG A 191 -12.83 -24.47 -5.16
C ARG A 191 -11.54 -24.64 -4.35
N ALA A 192 -10.42 -24.88 -5.03
CA ALA A 192 -9.11 -24.99 -4.38
C ALA A 192 -8.66 -23.64 -3.78
N LEU A 193 -8.92 -22.52 -4.47
CA LEU A 193 -8.65 -21.18 -3.96
C LEU A 193 -9.59 -20.79 -2.80
N ASP A 194 -10.85 -21.21 -2.85
CA ASP A 194 -11.81 -21.00 -1.75
C ASP A 194 -11.37 -21.76 -0.48
N ALA A 195 -10.83 -22.97 -0.61
CA ALA A 195 -10.29 -23.71 0.52
C ALA A 195 -9.11 -23.00 1.21
N LEU A 196 -8.33 -22.19 0.47
CA LEU A 196 -7.24 -21.42 1.08
C LEU A 196 -7.76 -20.40 2.07
N ARG A 197 -8.96 -19.81 1.85
CA ARG A 197 -9.58 -18.82 2.74
C ARG A 197 -9.68 -19.31 4.19
N GLU A 198 -9.99 -20.59 4.37
CA GLU A 198 -10.19 -21.19 5.71
C GLU A 198 -8.87 -21.51 6.41
N SER A 199 -7.78 -21.64 5.65
CA SER A 199 -6.46 -22.04 6.12
C SER A 199 -5.44 -20.89 6.24
N ASP A 200 -5.69 -19.75 5.60
CA ASP A 200 -4.66 -18.72 5.40
C ASP A 200 -4.43 -17.89 6.67
N GLU A 201 -3.23 -17.97 7.24
CA GLU A 201 -2.73 -16.92 8.14
C GLU A 201 -2.51 -15.67 7.27
N ALA A 202 -3.52 -14.80 7.27
CA ALA A 202 -3.56 -13.60 6.45
C ALA A 202 -2.22 -12.84 6.52
N PRO A 203 -1.47 -12.69 5.41
CA PRO A 203 -0.27 -11.84 5.36
C PRO A 203 -0.48 -10.49 6.05
N GLU A 204 0.34 -10.23 7.07
CA GLU A 204 0.26 -9.04 7.92
C GLU A 204 0.55 -7.76 7.10
N PRO A 205 -0.29 -6.72 7.19
CA PRO A 205 -0.02 -5.42 6.57
C PRO A 205 1.34 -4.84 6.99
N THR A 206 2.00 -4.11 6.08
CA THR A 206 3.37 -3.60 6.31
C THR A 206 3.51 -2.80 7.60
N ALA A 207 2.58 -1.85 7.84
CA ALA A 207 2.57 -1.03 9.05
C ALA A 207 2.50 -1.88 10.33
N VAL A 208 1.62 -2.88 10.37
CA VAL A 208 1.45 -3.78 11.52
C VAL A 208 2.67 -4.67 11.72
N LEU A 209 3.25 -5.18 10.63
CA LEU A 209 4.49 -5.95 10.67
C LEU A 209 5.64 -5.13 11.28
N VAL A 210 5.77 -3.86 10.92
CA VAL A 210 6.80 -2.96 11.48
C VAL A 210 6.54 -2.71 12.96
N LEU A 211 5.30 -2.40 13.36
CA LEU A 211 4.92 -2.24 14.77
C LEU A 211 5.22 -3.51 15.60
N ARG A 212 4.88 -4.68 15.06
CA ARG A 212 5.18 -5.97 15.70
C ARG A 212 6.68 -6.19 15.83
N LYS A 213 7.45 -5.94 14.77
CA LYS A 213 8.92 -6.02 14.80
C LYS A 213 9.54 -5.01 15.76
N ALA A 214 8.95 -3.83 15.94
CA ALA A 214 9.36 -2.85 16.95
C ALA A 214 9.00 -3.25 18.38
N GLY A 215 8.20 -4.32 18.57
CA GLY A 215 7.78 -4.81 19.88
C GLY A 215 6.53 -4.13 20.44
N THR A 216 5.77 -3.39 19.61
CA THR A 216 4.54 -2.72 20.02
C THR A 216 3.53 -3.70 20.60
N PHE A 217 3.34 -4.86 19.97
CA PHE A 217 2.40 -5.91 20.40
C PHE A 217 3.04 -7.01 21.28
N GLY A 218 4.14 -6.69 21.96
CA GLY A 218 4.84 -7.61 22.86
C GLY A 218 6.09 -8.28 22.25
N LYS A 219 6.56 -9.34 22.92
CA LYS A 219 7.82 -10.02 22.57
C LYS A 219 7.57 -11.05 21.46
N SER A 220 7.69 -10.64 20.20
CA SER A 220 7.75 -11.59 19.07
C SER A 220 9.03 -11.38 18.25
N GLY A 221 9.59 -12.48 17.70
CA GLY A 221 10.77 -12.45 16.84
C GLY A 221 12.12 -12.22 17.54
N ASN A 222 13.17 -12.01 16.73
CA ASN A 222 14.55 -11.85 17.18
C ASN A 222 14.73 -10.56 18.02
N PRO A 223 15.24 -10.63 19.27
CA PRO A 223 15.49 -9.48 20.12
C PRO A 223 16.36 -8.38 19.50
N LEU A 224 17.35 -8.75 18.67
CA LEU A 224 18.26 -7.80 18.03
C LEU A 224 17.52 -6.99 16.95
N THR A 225 16.82 -7.68 16.05
CA THR A 225 15.98 -7.03 15.03
C THR A 225 14.97 -6.11 15.69
N ARG A 226 14.37 -6.53 16.81
CA ARG A 226 13.44 -5.70 17.57
C ARG A 226 14.08 -4.43 18.10
N LYS A 227 15.26 -4.51 18.72
CA LYS A 227 15.97 -3.32 19.22
C LYS A 227 16.30 -2.36 18.08
N ILE A 228 16.77 -2.87 16.94
CA ILE A 228 17.10 -2.05 15.77
C ILE A 228 15.84 -1.39 15.20
N THR A 229 14.76 -2.14 14.98
CA THR A 229 13.50 -1.58 14.47
C THR A 229 12.90 -0.58 15.44
N ALA A 230 12.88 -0.86 16.75
CA ALA A 230 12.40 0.06 17.76
C ALA A 230 13.24 1.35 17.82
N TRP A 231 14.55 1.25 17.58
CA TRP A 231 15.43 2.41 17.50
C TRP A 231 15.14 3.24 16.24
N ILE A 232 15.10 2.63 15.05
CA ILE A 232 14.84 3.33 13.78
C ILE A 232 13.48 4.03 13.76
N PHE A 233 12.42 3.34 14.21
CA PHE A 233 11.04 3.83 14.07
C PHE A 233 10.51 4.58 15.29
N GLY A 234 11.23 4.54 16.43
CA GLY A 234 10.74 5.10 17.69
C GLY A 234 11.82 5.72 18.55
N GLY A 235 12.49 4.91 19.38
CA GLY A 235 13.35 5.40 20.46
C GLY A 235 14.62 6.12 20.01
N GLY A 236 15.17 5.80 18.84
CA GLY A 236 16.30 6.53 18.25
C GLY A 236 15.90 7.84 17.58
N ALA A 237 14.63 7.97 17.22
CA ALA A 237 14.03 9.17 16.64
C ALA A 237 13.31 10.05 17.69
N GLY A 238 13.42 9.74 18.99
CA GLY A 238 12.83 10.55 20.07
C GLY A 238 11.33 10.35 20.32
N PHE A 239 10.63 9.50 19.54
CA PHE A 239 9.17 9.39 19.61
C PHE A 239 8.62 8.55 20.78
N GLY A 240 9.45 7.76 21.46
CA GLY A 240 9.02 6.86 22.54
C GLY A 240 8.17 5.65 22.09
N SER A 241 7.66 5.64 20.86
CA SER A 241 6.95 4.53 20.23
C SER A 241 7.23 4.46 18.73
N ALA A 242 6.94 3.32 18.09
CA ALA A 242 7.14 3.16 16.65
C ALA A 242 6.02 3.75 15.78
N VAL A 243 4.97 4.33 16.38
CA VAL A 243 3.74 4.69 15.65
C VAL A 243 3.99 5.82 14.65
N VAL A 244 4.60 6.93 15.08
CA VAL A 244 4.88 8.07 14.18
C VAL A 244 5.86 7.69 13.07
N GLY A 245 6.90 6.91 13.39
CA GLY A 245 7.82 6.40 12.37
C GLY A 245 7.11 5.52 11.31
N VAL A 246 6.13 4.72 11.72
CA VAL A 246 5.31 3.93 10.80
C VAL A 246 4.41 4.81 9.95
N VAL A 247 3.74 5.81 10.54
CA VAL A 247 2.91 6.77 9.78
C VAL A 247 3.75 7.53 8.76
N HIS A 248 4.97 7.94 9.11
CA HIS A 248 5.90 8.60 8.21
C HIS A 248 6.32 7.68 7.04
N SER A 249 6.61 6.40 7.32
CA SER A 249 6.89 5.41 6.28
C SER A 249 5.69 5.15 5.36
N GLU A 250 4.47 5.18 5.89
CA GLU A 250 3.25 5.09 5.07
C GLU A 250 3.04 6.37 4.25
N ALA A 251 3.43 7.55 4.75
CA ALA A 251 3.33 8.80 4.00
C ALA A 251 4.18 8.78 2.73
N GLN A 252 5.39 8.20 2.81
CA GLN A 252 6.20 7.92 1.62
C GLN A 252 5.47 7.01 0.62
N ARG A 253 4.79 5.96 1.11
CA ARG A 253 3.98 5.08 0.25
C ARG A 253 2.79 5.83 -0.36
N LYS A 254 2.15 6.74 0.37
CA LYS A 254 1.02 7.55 -0.13
C LYS A 254 1.46 8.59 -1.16
N ALA A 255 2.61 9.22 -0.98
CA ALA A 255 3.22 10.09 -2.00
C ALA A 255 3.48 9.34 -3.32
N VAL A 256 4.06 8.13 -3.24
CA VAL A 256 4.23 7.25 -4.42
C VAL A 256 2.90 6.93 -5.08
N ARG A 257 1.88 6.59 -4.28
CA ARG A 257 0.54 6.27 -4.78
C ARG A 257 -0.11 7.47 -5.49
N ARG A 258 0.08 8.68 -4.98
CA ARG A 258 -0.33 9.95 -5.60
C ARG A 258 0.47 10.27 -6.87
N GLY A 259 1.66 9.70 -7.02
CA GLY A 259 2.58 9.97 -8.12
C GLY A 259 3.45 11.20 -7.89
N ALA A 260 3.59 11.63 -6.63
CA ALA A 260 4.42 12.76 -6.23
C ALA A 260 5.90 12.35 -6.08
N SER A 261 6.81 13.30 -6.32
CA SER A 261 8.25 13.16 -6.09
C SER A 261 8.68 13.50 -4.66
N GLU A 262 7.79 14.08 -3.87
CA GLU A 262 8.06 14.47 -2.48
C GLU A 262 6.88 14.09 -1.60
N VAL A 263 7.16 13.90 -0.32
CA VAL A 263 6.13 13.66 0.69
C VAL A 263 5.57 14.99 1.17
N GLU A 264 4.27 15.18 1.00
CA GLU A 264 3.58 16.38 1.48
C GLU A 264 2.80 16.11 2.78
N PRO A 265 2.45 17.16 3.54
CA PRO A 265 1.62 17.03 4.74
C PRO A 265 0.27 16.31 4.52
N VAL A 266 -0.34 16.42 3.35
CA VAL A 266 -1.55 15.65 2.99
C VAL A 266 -1.31 14.14 2.92
N ASP A 267 -0.11 13.70 2.55
CA ASP A 267 0.25 12.28 2.55
C ASP A 267 0.35 11.75 4.00
N VAL A 268 0.78 12.59 4.93
CA VAL A 268 0.81 12.27 6.38
C VAL A 268 -0.61 12.17 6.94
N LEU A 269 -1.50 13.10 6.58
CA LEU A 269 -2.93 13.06 6.94
C LEU A 269 -3.58 11.74 6.51
N LEU A 270 -3.40 11.34 5.25
CA LEU A 270 -3.92 10.07 4.73
C LEU A 270 -3.28 8.86 5.44
N SER A 271 -2.02 8.97 5.85
CA SER A 271 -1.29 7.88 6.52
C SER A 271 -1.74 7.63 7.95
N ILE A 272 -2.26 8.65 8.65
CA ILE A 272 -2.93 8.48 9.94
C ILE A 272 -4.14 7.53 9.80
N LEU A 273 -4.97 7.73 8.77
CA LEU A 273 -6.12 6.86 8.47
C LEU A 273 -5.68 5.47 8.00
N ALA A 274 -4.64 5.40 7.15
CA ALA A 274 -4.14 4.15 6.60
C ALA A 274 -3.54 3.21 7.65
N LEU A 275 -2.95 3.77 8.72
CA LEU A 275 -2.49 2.98 9.86
C LEU A 275 -3.65 2.23 10.53
N GLU A 276 -4.77 2.91 10.78
CA GLU A 276 -5.93 2.27 11.41
C GLU A 276 -6.59 1.24 10.50
N ARG A 277 -6.67 1.50 9.19
CA ARG A 277 -7.06 0.47 8.22
C ARG A 277 -6.16 -0.75 8.35
N SER A 278 -4.85 -0.56 8.41
CA SER A 278 -3.89 -1.66 8.53
C SER A 278 -4.08 -2.46 9.82
N LEU A 279 -4.35 -1.79 10.94
CA LEU A 279 -4.67 -2.42 12.21
C LEU A 279 -5.96 -3.24 12.13
N THR A 280 -7.02 -2.67 11.53
CA THR A 280 -8.31 -3.35 11.29
C THR A 280 -8.15 -4.60 10.42
N VAL A 281 -7.42 -4.49 9.30
CA VAL A 281 -7.11 -5.64 8.42
C VAL A 281 -6.38 -6.74 9.18
N ALA A 282 -5.48 -6.39 10.08
CA ALA A 282 -4.74 -7.36 10.90
C ALA A 282 -5.53 -7.89 12.11
N GLY A 283 -6.75 -7.41 12.36
CA GLY A 283 -7.50 -7.71 13.58
C GLY A 283 -6.75 -7.30 14.86
N ARG A 284 -6.00 -6.19 14.80
CA ARG A 284 -5.16 -5.69 15.91
C ARG A 284 -5.68 -4.35 16.41
N GLU A 285 -5.46 -4.11 17.69
CA GLU A 285 -5.62 -2.80 18.32
C GLU A 285 -4.29 -2.39 18.94
N LEU A 286 -4.05 -1.08 19.02
CA LEU A 286 -2.86 -0.58 19.72
C LEU A 286 -2.95 -0.93 21.21
N PRO A 287 -1.82 -1.22 21.87
CA PRO A 287 -1.79 -1.41 23.32
C PRO A 287 -2.37 -0.19 24.05
N GLU A 288 -3.11 -0.42 25.14
CA GLU A 288 -3.82 0.61 25.90
C GLU A 288 -2.95 1.83 26.25
N LYS A 289 -1.68 1.60 26.63
CA LYS A 289 -0.70 2.65 26.94
C LYS A 289 -0.40 3.62 25.77
N LEU A 290 -0.69 3.22 24.53
CA LEU A 290 -0.49 4.03 23.32
C LEU A 290 -1.81 4.65 22.82
N THR A 291 -2.97 4.14 23.24
CA THR A 291 -4.27 4.52 22.68
C THR A 291 -4.53 6.03 22.83
N ALA A 292 -4.26 6.61 24.00
CA ALA A 292 -4.52 8.02 24.26
C ALA A 292 -3.77 8.98 23.31
N ALA A 293 -2.49 8.68 23.02
CA ALA A 293 -1.66 9.49 22.12
C ALA A 293 -1.95 9.25 20.62
N ASN A 294 -2.78 8.26 20.28
CA ASN A 294 -2.97 7.78 18.91
C ASN A 294 -4.45 7.80 18.46
N ARG A 295 -5.15 8.89 18.78
CA ARG A 295 -6.56 9.11 18.43
C ARG A 295 -6.76 9.92 17.14
N GLY A 296 -5.70 10.23 16.40
CA GLY A 296 -5.80 11.10 15.21
C GLY A 296 -6.83 10.62 14.19
N ALA A 297 -6.86 9.33 13.88
CA ALA A 297 -7.82 8.76 12.93
C ALA A 297 -9.27 8.72 13.48
N GLU A 298 -9.43 8.53 14.79
CA GLU A 298 -10.73 8.63 15.48
C GLU A 298 -11.30 10.05 15.38
N LEU A 299 -10.47 11.06 15.68
CA LEU A 299 -10.84 12.48 15.58
C LEU A 299 -11.21 12.86 14.15
N LEU A 300 -10.40 12.46 13.17
CA LEU A 300 -10.69 12.66 11.76
C LEU A 300 -12.07 12.10 11.37
N ARG A 301 -12.37 10.85 11.75
CA ARG A 301 -13.68 10.25 11.46
C ARG A 301 -14.84 10.93 12.17
N ARG A 302 -14.65 11.34 13.43
CA ARG A 302 -15.67 12.05 14.21
C ARG A 302 -16.11 13.33 13.50
N HIS A 303 -15.18 13.99 12.83
CA HIS A 303 -15.40 15.22 12.06
C HIS A 303 -15.63 14.96 10.56
N GLY A 304 -16.10 13.75 10.20
CA GLY A 304 -16.55 13.44 8.85
C GLY A 304 -15.47 13.02 7.85
N VAL A 305 -14.20 12.96 8.25
CA VAL A 305 -13.10 12.59 7.34
C VAL A 305 -13.06 11.07 7.17
N ARG A 306 -13.16 10.60 5.92
CA ARG A 306 -13.14 9.18 5.55
C ARG A 306 -12.01 8.88 4.60
N GLN A 307 -11.42 7.68 4.74
CA GLN A 307 -10.22 7.32 3.98
C GLN A 307 -10.51 7.26 2.48
N ASP A 308 -11.65 6.70 2.08
CA ASP A 308 -12.09 6.62 0.68
C ASP A 308 -12.29 8.00 0.05
N ALA A 309 -12.94 8.93 0.75
CA ALA A 309 -13.12 10.30 0.28
C ALA A 309 -11.77 11.00 0.07
N VAL A 310 -10.88 10.96 1.08
CA VAL A 310 -9.53 11.56 0.99
C VAL A 310 -8.72 10.93 -0.14
N THR A 311 -8.80 9.61 -0.29
CA THR A 311 -8.12 8.88 -1.36
C THR A 311 -8.62 9.31 -2.75
N ARG A 312 -9.93 9.51 -2.91
CA ARG A 312 -10.53 9.95 -4.17
C ARG A 312 -10.09 11.37 -4.56
N VAL A 313 -9.98 12.27 -3.59
CA VAL A 313 -9.51 13.65 -3.80
C VAL A 313 -8.03 13.68 -4.18
N LEU A 314 -7.20 12.87 -3.51
CA LEU A 314 -5.74 12.91 -3.68
C LEU A 314 -5.21 12.09 -4.86
N LEU A 315 -5.84 10.96 -5.19
CA LEU A 315 -5.30 10.07 -6.22
C LEU A 315 -5.76 10.48 -7.63
N PRO A 316 -4.85 10.64 -8.60
CA PRO A 316 -5.23 10.97 -9.97
C PRO A 316 -5.81 9.77 -10.72
N THR A 317 -6.68 10.04 -11.70
CA THR A 317 -7.26 9.07 -12.67
C THR A 317 -6.56 9.07 -14.03
N THR A 318 -5.46 9.80 -14.16
CA THR A 318 -4.80 10.05 -15.44
C THR A 318 -3.91 8.90 -15.93
N GLY A 319 -3.97 7.73 -15.29
CA GLY A 319 -3.07 6.61 -15.58
C GLY A 319 -1.71 6.73 -14.91
N VAL A 320 -0.81 5.81 -15.26
CA VAL A 320 0.58 5.79 -14.76
C VAL A 320 1.53 6.14 -15.90
N ALA A 321 2.32 7.20 -15.73
CA ALA A 321 3.31 7.61 -16.72
C ALA A 321 4.35 6.50 -16.97
N GLU A 322 4.67 6.24 -18.24
CA GLU A 322 5.58 5.15 -18.64
C GLU A 322 7.07 5.45 -18.39
N GLY A 323 7.41 6.67 -17.98
CA GLY A 323 8.78 7.06 -17.63
C GLY A 323 9.31 6.47 -16.32
N GLU A 324 10.60 6.72 -16.05
CA GLU A 324 11.24 6.35 -14.79
C GLU A 324 10.48 6.98 -13.60
N PRO A 325 10.01 6.17 -12.62
CA PRO A 325 9.35 6.71 -11.44
C PRO A 325 10.31 7.65 -10.67
N PRO A 326 9.93 8.88 -10.29
CA PRO A 326 10.83 9.76 -9.56
C PRO A 326 11.27 9.11 -8.23
N GLU A 327 12.50 9.39 -7.80
CA GLU A 327 12.86 9.12 -6.41
C GLU A 327 11.99 9.99 -5.52
N VAL A 328 11.29 9.35 -4.59
CA VAL A 328 10.56 10.10 -3.57
C VAL A 328 11.58 10.55 -2.55
N GLY A 329 11.82 11.86 -2.50
CA GLY A 329 12.75 12.48 -1.58
C GLY A 329 12.41 12.15 -0.12
N ASP A 330 13.43 12.16 0.73
CA ASP A 330 13.22 12.19 2.18
C ASP A 330 12.47 13.46 2.58
N THR A 331 11.91 13.47 3.79
CA THR A 331 11.17 14.61 4.32
C THR A 331 12.05 15.86 4.30
N GLY A 332 11.70 16.79 3.40
CA GLY A 332 12.32 18.10 3.31
C GLY A 332 12.11 18.93 4.59
N ASP A 333 12.47 20.20 4.55
CA ASP A 333 12.42 21.07 5.73
C ASP A 333 11.00 21.18 6.31
N SER A 334 9.94 21.18 5.47
CA SER A 334 8.54 21.15 5.92
C SER A 334 8.22 19.89 6.73
N GLY A 335 8.72 18.72 6.32
CA GLY A 335 8.54 17.47 7.05
C GLY A 335 9.27 17.44 8.40
N ARG A 336 10.50 17.98 8.44
CA ARG A 336 11.27 18.11 9.70
C ARG A 336 10.58 19.07 10.67
N ARG A 337 10.07 20.20 10.16
CA ARG A 337 9.30 21.18 10.95
C ARG A 337 8.04 20.54 11.54
N LEU A 338 7.28 19.81 10.73
CA LEU A 338 6.09 19.09 11.18
C LEU A 338 6.40 18.11 12.33
N LEU A 339 7.44 17.29 12.18
CA LEU A 339 7.86 16.35 13.22
C LEU A 339 8.31 17.06 14.50
N HIS A 340 9.06 18.16 14.36
CA HIS A 340 9.49 18.95 15.52
C HIS A 340 8.30 19.53 16.30
N VAL A 341 7.31 20.12 15.62
CA VAL A 341 6.10 20.62 16.28
C VAL A 341 5.28 19.49 16.90
N THR A 342 5.27 18.32 16.27
CA THR A 342 4.63 17.12 16.81
C THR A 342 5.27 16.69 18.14
N GLU A 343 6.60 16.64 18.21
CA GLU A 343 7.35 16.31 19.43
C GLU A 343 7.16 17.36 20.53
N LEU A 344 7.20 18.65 20.16
CA LEU A 344 6.95 19.76 21.08
C LEU A 344 5.55 19.66 21.68
N THR A 345 4.55 19.37 20.86
CA THR A 345 3.16 19.23 21.28
C THR A 345 3.01 18.06 22.26
N ALA A 346 3.57 16.90 21.94
CA ALA A 346 3.55 15.74 22.82
C ALA A 346 4.22 16.03 24.18
N SER A 347 5.38 16.71 24.16
CA SER A 347 6.13 17.06 25.36
C SER A 347 5.39 18.04 26.25
N ALA A 348 4.79 19.08 25.66
CA ALA A 348 4.02 20.09 26.40
C ALA A 348 2.72 19.52 27.00
N GLN A 349 2.13 18.51 26.36
CA GLN A 349 0.98 17.77 26.90
C GLN A 349 1.39 16.71 27.93
N GLY A 350 2.68 16.58 28.27
CA GLY A 350 3.19 15.58 29.22
C GLY A 350 3.03 14.13 28.74
N SER A 351 2.89 13.92 27.42
CA SER A 351 2.73 12.59 26.85
C SER A 351 4.03 11.81 26.91
N SER A 352 3.95 10.55 27.37
CA SER A 352 5.12 9.64 27.40
C SER A 352 5.55 9.14 26.01
N THR A 353 4.71 9.35 24.99
CA THR A 353 4.97 8.96 23.60
C THR A 353 4.43 9.99 22.63
N VAL A 354 5.13 10.18 21.52
CA VAL A 354 4.63 10.92 20.36
C VAL A 354 3.72 9.97 19.54
N GLY A 355 2.62 10.50 19.01
CA GLY A 355 1.55 9.70 18.42
C GLY A 355 0.68 10.47 17.43
N THR A 356 -0.29 9.79 16.82
CA THR A 356 -1.10 10.36 15.72
C THR A 356 -1.95 11.56 16.12
N THR A 357 -2.34 11.69 17.40
CA THR A 357 -3.07 12.87 17.88
C THR A 357 -2.20 14.13 17.78
N HIS A 358 -0.96 14.06 18.27
CA HIS A 358 -0.01 15.18 18.21
C HIS A 358 0.38 15.51 16.77
N LEU A 359 0.48 14.48 15.92
CA LEU A 359 0.83 14.66 14.51
C LEU A 359 -0.31 15.37 13.76
N LEU A 360 -1.55 15.01 14.05
CA LEU A 360 -2.72 15.72 13.53
C LEU A 360 -2.79 17.16 14.04
N ALA A 361 -2.47 17.40 15.31
CA ALA A 361 -2.40 18.76 15.87
C ALA A 361 -1.40 19.63 15.08
N ALA A 362 -0.20 19.11 14.83
CA ALA A 362 0.82 19.81 14.07
C ALA A 362 0.44 20.02 12.59
N LEU A 363 -0.28 19.08 11.97
CA LEU A 363 -0.78 19.22 10.60
C LEU A 363 -1.79 20.35 10.42
N LEU A 364 -2.58 20.66 11.46
CA LEU A 364 -3.64 21.66 11.40
C LEU A 364 -3.19 23.05 11.87
N ASP A 365 -1.96 23.16 12.38
CA ASP A 365 -1.40 24.38 12.97
C ASP A 365 -0.35 25.04 12.06
N GLU A 366 -0.38 26.36 11.98
CA GLU A 366 0.54 27.18 11.17
C GLU A 366 2.03 27.04 11.54
N LYS A 367 2.33 26.51 12.73
CA LYS A 367 3.70 26.22 13.14
C LYS A 367 4.21 24.91 12.54
N GLY A 368 3.32 23.94 12.31
CA GLY A 368 3.68 22.62 11.80
C GLY A 368 3.71 22.55 10.27
N THR A 369 2.90 23.36 9.59
CA THR A 369 2.83 23.42 8.12
C THR A 369 3.06 24.84 7.60
N ASP A 370 3.57 24.98 6.38
CA ASP A 370 3.54 26.26 5.66
C ASP A 370 2.13 26.59 5.14
N ALA A 371 1.93 27.82 4.67
CA ALA A 371 0.61 28.31 4.26
C ALA A 371 0.04 27.55 3.05
N GLU A 372 0.89 27.10 2.14
CA GLU A 372 0.48 26.31 0.97
C GLU A 372 -0.01 24.93 1.39
N SER A 373 0.77 24.23 2.21
CA SER A 373 0.40 22.93 2.77
C SER A 373 -0.86 23.01 3.63
N ALA A 374 -1.02 24.07 4.42
CA ALA A 374 -2.21 24.30 5.24
C ALA A 374 -3.46 24.52 4.37
N ALA A 375 -3.34 25.31 3.30
CA ALA A 375 -4.43 25.54 2.35
C ALA A 375 -4.81 24.25 1.62
N GLU A 376 -3.82 23.42 1.25
CA GLU A 376 -4.07 22.13 0.59
C GLU A 376 -4.74 21.12 1.53
N ILE A 377 -4.32 21.05 2.80
CA ILE A 377 -5.02 20.24 3.82
C ILE A 377 -6.46 20.71 3.98
N GLU A 378 -6.69 22.02 4.09
CA GLU A 378 -8.03 22.59 4.24
C GLU A 378 -8.92 22.32 3.01
N ARG A 379 -8.38 22.45 1.80
CA ARG A 379 -9.06 22.10 0.55
C ARG A 379 -9.49 20.63 0.56
N VAL A 380 -8.56 19.71 0.85
CA VAL A 380 -8.83 18.27 0.87
C VAL A 380 -9.89 17.92 1.90
N LEU A 381 -9.78 18.43 3.13
CA LEU A 381 -10.77 18.18 4.19
C LEU A 381 -12.15 18.72 3.81
N THR A 382 -12.21 19.93 3.24
CA THR A 382 -13.47 20.57 2.81
C THR A 382 -14.13 19.80 1.67
N GLU A 383 -13.38 19.39 0.65
CA GLU A 383 -13.90 18.58 -0.47
C GLU A 383 -14.40 17.20 -0.02
N CYS A 384 -13.84 16.67 1.07
CA CYS A 384 -14.33 15.44 1.71
C CYS A 384 -15.58 15.65 2.56
N GLY A 385 -16.06 16.88 2.73
CA GLY A 385 -17.22 17.20 3.57
C GLY A 385 -16.93 17.18 5.06
N ALA A 386 -15.68 17.42 5.48
CA ALA A 386 -15.30 17.42 6.89
C ALA A 386 -15.75 18.69 7.62
N ASP A 387 -16.04 18.56 8.91
CA ASP A 387 -16.18 19.71 9.82
C ASP A 387 -14.78 20.21 10.24
N VAL A 388 -14.14 21.00 9.37
CA VAL A 388 -12.78 21.52 9.60
C VAL A 388 -12.73 22.42 10.83
N ALA A 389 -13.76 23.23 11.06
CA ALA A 389 -13.85 24.12 12.21
C ALA A 389 -13.99 23.34 13.52
N GLY A 390 -14.88 22.33 13.54
CA GLY A 390 -15.03 21.42 14.67
C GLY A 390 -13.74 20.64 14.97
N LEU A 391 -13.07 20.14 13.93
CA LEU A 391 -11.79 19.45 14.07
C LEU A 391 -10.71 20.35 14.70
N ARG A 392 -10.55 21.59 14.19
CA ARG A 392 -9.58 22.55 14.75
C ARG A 392 -9.93 22.99 16.19
N ALA A 393 -11.19 22.90 16.59
CA ALA A 393 -11.63 23.25 17.94
C ALA A 393 -11.34 22.16 19.00
N GLU A 394 -10.97 20.94 18.57
CA GLU A 394 -10.70 19.82 19.49
C GLU A 394 -9.58 20.18 20.49
N PRO A 395 -9.82 20.06 21.81
CA PRO A 395 -8.84 20.39 22.83
C PRO A 395 -7.53 19.61 22.68
N GLU A 396 -7.60 18.34 22.28
CA GLU A 396 -6.45 17.47 22.07
C GLU A 396 -5.55 17.91 20.90
N LEU A 397 -6.06 18.74 19.98
CA LEU A 397 -5.36 19.21 18.79
C LEU A 397 -4.72 20.60 18.96
N ARG A 398 -4.70 21.14 20.18
CA ARG A 398 -4.05 22.43 20.46
C ARG A 398 -2.54 22.29 20.53
N VAL A 399 -1.85 23.00 19.63
CA VAL A 399 -0.40 23.18 19.69
C VAL A 399 -0.06 24.23 20.75
N PRO A 400 0.97 24.03 21.58
CA PRO A 400 1.37 25.00 22.59
C PRO A 400 1.64 26.37 21.96
N GLY A 401 1.02 27.41 22.54
CA GLY A 401 1.43 28.79 22.30
C GLY A 401 2.88 28.97 22.73
N GLY A 402 3.68 29.67 21.91
CA GLY A 402 4.94 30.20 22.42
C GLY A 402 4.59 31.10 23.61
N ALA A 403 5.40 31.07 24.67
CA ALA A 403 5.17 31.87 25.87
C ALA A 403 4.87 33.34 25.50
N ALA A 404 3.59 33.71 25.55
CA ALA A 404 3.14 35.08 25.56
C ALA A 404 2.36 35.27 26.85
N GLN A 405 2.92 36.13 27.71
CA GLN A 405 2.33 36.73 28.92
C GLN A 405 2.24 35.84 30.17
N ALA A 406 3.40 35.49 30.72
CA ALA A 406 3.59 35.77 32.14
C ALA A 406 4.17 37.19 32.25
N SER A 407 3.30 38.16 32.47
CA SER A 407 3.66 39.52 32.91
C SER A 407 3.13 39.71 34.32
#